data_AF-A0A161PGQ3-F1
#
_entry.id   AF-A0A161PGQ3-F1
#
_cell.length_a   1.000
_cell.length_b   1.000
_cell.length_c   1.000
_cell.angle_alpha   90.00
_cell.angle_beta   90.00
_cell.angle_gamma   90.00
#
_symmetry.space_group_name_H-M   'P 1'
#
loop_
_entity.id
_entity.type
_entity.pdbx_description
1 polymer ?
#
loop_
_entity_poly.entity_id
_entity_poly.type
_entity_poly.pdbx_seq_one_letter_code
_entity_poly.pdbx_strand_id
1 'polypeptide(L)' 'MYEYTFKVIPLTTLKSEPLEDYHDVIHEYAAVGWKLVQIFAPSTKSNGMAGYFELIFEREK' A
#
# COMPACT_ATOMS: atom_id res chain seq x y z
N MET A 1 -22.51 -4.14 1.93
CA MET A 1 -21.61 -3.45 2.90
C MET A 1 -20.19 -3.76 2.43
N TYR A 2 -19.26 -2.79 2.47
CA TYR A 2 -17.88 -3.07 2.05
C TYR A 2 -17.03 -3.57 3.20
N GLU A 3 -16.10 -4.47 2.89
CA GLU A 3 -14.94 -4.79 3.72
C GLU A 3 -13.70 -4.08 3.17
N TYR A 4 -12.77 -3.72 4.07
CA TYR A 4 -11.55 -3.01 3.74
C TYR A 4 -10.33 -3.75 4.27
N THR A 5 -9.23 -3.68 3.53
CA THR A 5 -7.92 -4.21 3.93
C THR A 5 -6.80 -3.24 3.56
N PHE A 6 -5.72 -3.27 4.35
CA PHE A 6 -4.64 -2.31 4.32
C PHE A 6 -3.31 -3.05 4.22
N LYS A 7 -2.57 -2.83 3.13
CA LYS A 7 -1.30 -3.47 2.87
C LYS A 7 -0.18 -2.43 2.91
N VAL A 8 0.65 -2.51 3.94
CA VAL A 8 1.81 -1.65 4.13
C VAL A 8 2.94 -2.10 3.20
N ILE A 9 3.44 -1.17 2.39
CA ILE A 9 4.61 -1.31 1.52
C ILE A 9 5.77 -0.54 2.16
N PRO A 10 6.77 -1.21 2.77
CA PRO A 10 7.92 -0.52 3.35
C PRO A 10 8.80 0.12 2.28
N LEU A 11 9.46 1.22 2.63
CA LEU A 11 10.43 1.90 1.77
C LEU A 11 11.85 1.76 2.32
N THR A 12 12.84 1.69 1.42
CA THR A 12 14.26 1.74 1.78
C THR A 12 14.61 3.08 2.43
N THR A 13 15.48 3.05 3.44
CA THR A 13 15.85 4.26 4.20
C THR A 13 16.64 5.28 3.39
N LEU A 14 17.40 4.83 2.38
CA LEU A 14 18.34 5.69 1.64
C LEU A 14 17.71 6.28 0.37
N LYS A 15 16.88 5.51 -0.34
CA LYS A 15 16.32 5.91 -1.64
C LYS A 15 14.79 6.02 -1.65
N SER A 16 14.12 5.69 -0.54
CA SER A 16 12.66 5.61 -0.48
C SER A 16 12.04 4.72 -1.56
N GLU A 17 12.80 3.71 -2.01
CA GLU A 17 12.32 2.71 -2.98
C GLU A 17 11.46 1.66 -2.26
N PRO A 18 10.34 1.20 -2.83
CA PRO A 18 9.55 0.10 -2.28
C PRO A 18 10.38 -1.18 -2.11
N LEU A 19 10.19 -1.89 -0.99
CA LEU A 19 10.84 -3.19 -0.76
C LEU A 19 10.17 -4.35 -1.50
N GLU A 20 8.93 -4.16 -1.95
CA GLU A 20 8.17 -5.13 -2.74
C GLU A 20 7.54 -4.42 -3.94
N ASP A 21 7.36 -5.14 -5.06
CA ASP A 21 6.68 -4.60 -6.23
C ASP A 21 5.19 -4.46 -5.93
N TYR A 22 4.79 -3.25 -5.57
CA TYR A 22 3.42 -2.97 -5.20
C TYR A 22 2.44 -3.09 -6.39
N HIS A 23 2.92 -3.10 -7.65
CA HIS A 23 2.06 -3.41 -8.79
C HIS A 23 1.64 -4.88 -8.78
N ASP A 24 2.57 -5.80 -8.48
CA ASP A 24 2.26 -7.22 -8.33
C ASP A 24 1.29 -7.44 -7.17
N VAL A 25 1.50 -6.76 -6.05
CA VAL A 25 0.57 -6.78 -4.91
C VAL A 25 -0.84 -6.33 -5.33
N ILE A 26 -0.96 -5.25 -6.13
CA ILE A 26 -2.27 -4.81 -6.66
C ILE A 26 -2.91 -5.89 -7.53
N HIS A 27 -2.13 -6.53 -8.41
CA HIS A 27 -2.61 -7.61 -9.27
C HIS A 27 -3.07 -8.84 -8.48
N GLU A 28 -2.32 -9.24 -7.45
CA GLU A 28 -2.67 -10.35 -6.55
C GLU A 28 -3.99 -10.09 -5.81
N TYR A 29 -4.17 -8.87 -5.27
CA TYR A 29 -5.41 -8.48 -4.60
C TYR A 29 -6.59 -8.42 -5.57
N ALA A 30 -6.37 -7.86 -6.77
CA ALA A 30 -7.39 -7.81 -7.83
C ALA A 30 -7.85 -9.22 -8.26
N ALA A 31 -6.93 -10.19 -8.31
CA ALA A 31 -7.23 -11.57 -8.68
C ALA A 31 -8.21 -12.27 -7.72
N VAL A 32 -8.31 -11.81 -6.48
CA VAL A 32 -9.23 -12.35 -5.45
C VAL A 32 -10.41 -11.41 -5.15
N GLY A 33 -10.65 -10.42 -6.03
CA GLY A 33 -11.81 -9.54 -6.00
C GLY A 33 -11.66 -8.29 -5.13
N TRP A 34 -10.45 -7.97 -4.66
CA TRP A 34 -10.21 -6.70 -3.97
C TRP A 34 -9.95 -5.58 -4.99
N LYS A 35 -10.62 -4.44 -4.82
CA LYS A 35 -10.45 -3.25 -5.66
C LYS A 35 -9.57 -2.24 -4.95
N LEU A 36 -8.54 -1.73 -5.63
CA LEU A 36 -7.72 -0.64 -5.11
C LEU A 36 -8.55 0.64 -5.01
N VAL A 37 -8.55 1.26 -3.83
CA VAL A 37 -9.28 2.50 -3.54
C VAL A 37 -8.33 3.68 -3.40
N GLN A 38 -7.24 3.50 -2.65
CA GLN A 38 -6.33 4.59 -2.32
C GLN A 38 -4.91 4.07 -2.07
N ILE A 39 -3.93 4.90 -2.42
CA ILE A 39 -2.55 4.79 -1.97
C ILE A 39 -2.33 5.91 -0.95
N PHE A 40 -1.88 5.58 0.26
CA PHE A 40 -1.68 6.53 1.34
C PHE A 40 -0.25 6.48 1.87
N ALA A 41 0.47 7.60 1.79
CA ALA A 41 1.77 7.73 2.45
C ALA A 41 1.58 8.56 3.74
N PRO A 42 1.71 7.97 4.93
CA PRO A 42 1.58 8.70 6.20
C PRO A 42 2.71 9.72 6.39
N SER A 43 2.59 10.49 7.48
CA SER A 43 3.56 11.52 7.87
C SER A 43 5.01 11.02 7.84
N THR A 44 5.90 11.89 7.40
CA THR A 44 7.30 11.59 7.15
C THR A 44 8.07 11.25 8.43
N LYS A 45 9.10 10.40 8.32
CA LYS A 45 10.05 10.10 9.41
C LYS A 45 10.81 11.38 9.81
N SER A 46 11.59 11.31 10.90
CA SER A 46 12.38 12.44 11.43
C SER A 46 13.35 13.07 10.42
N ASN A 47 13.72 12.35 9.36
CA ASN A 47 14.56 12.82 8.25
C ASN A 47 13.76 13.43 7.09
N GLY A 48 12.44 13.60 7.21
CA GLY A 48 11.56 14.12 6.18
C GLY A 48 11.18 13.13 5.08
N MET A 49 11.67 11.88 5.14
CA MET A 49 11.35 10.83 4.14
C MET A 49 10.22 9.92 4.63
N ALA A 50 9.36 9.46 3.72
CA ALA A 50 8.35 8.46 4.06
C ALA A 50 9.01 7.11 4.40
N GLY A 51 8.49 6.43 5.42
CA GLY A 51 8.98 5.12 5.83
C GLY A 51 8.32 3.94 5.14
N TYR A 52 7.10 4.16 4.66
CA TYR A 52 6.22 3.21 4.01
C TYR A 52 5.09 3.99 3.33
N PHE A 53 4.30 3.29 2.54
CA PHE A 53 2.95 3.72 2.16
C PHE A 53 2.00 2.53 2.28
N GLU A 54 0.71 2.78 2.25
CA GLU A 54 -0.34 1.80 2.35
C GLU A 54 -1.12 1.73 1.03
N LEU A 55 -1.42 0.51 0.61
CA LEU A 55 -2.44 0.22 -0.38
C LEU A 55 -3.74 -0.12 0.37
N ILE A 56 -4.80 0.61 0.07
CA ILE A 56 -6.12 0.44 0.67
C ILE A 56 -7.03 -0.18 -0.37
N PHE A 57 -7.59 -1.34 -0.04
CA PHE A 57 -8.49 -2.07 -0.91
C PHE A 57 -9.87 -2.25 -0.28
N GLU A 58 -10.88 -2.35 -1.13
CA GLU A 58 -12.26 -2.66 -0.74
C GLU A 58 -12.81 -3.86 -1.51
N ARG A 59 -13.77 -4.57 -0.92
CA ARG A 59 -14.55 -5.62 -1.58
C ARG A 59 -15.97 -5.62 -1.02
N GLU A 60 -16.96 -5.99 -1.83
CA GLU A 60 -18.34 -6.18 -1.36
C GLU A 60 -18.40 -7.42 -0.46
N LYS A 61 -19.09 -7.30 0.69
CA LYS A 61 -19.48 -8.44 1.53
C LYS A 61 -20.70 -9.16 0.97
#